data_AF-A0A957JE27-F1
#
_entry.id   AF-A0A957JE27-F1
#
_cell.length_a   1.000
_cell.length_b   1.000
_cell.length_c   1.000
_cell.angle_alpha   90.00
_cell.angle_beta   90.00
_cell.angle_gamma   90.00
#
_symmetry.space_group_name_H-M   'P 1'
#
loop_
_entity.id
_entity.type
_entity.pdbx_description
1 polymer ?
#
loop_
_entity_poly.entity_id
_entity_poly.type
_entity_poly.pdbx_seq_one_letter_code
_entity_poly.pdbx_strand_id
1 'polypeptide(L)'
;MMKLDIMQAVMATVDSEWHCPLADQLAGRWPHDPGQVWFWRVSANFVFVYKHGGQDFILRFNHASERTAAQIVAELAYVNALAERGIRVARPIPSLAGNLIESVSTTLGEFHAVVFEKLPGEQLEVDDLSGEQFNRWGRALAALHEAATQIEVTGRSTWQDQLAFVAATVPAAETAIHQAVDRTTTALQKLPITPQNYSLIHYDFELDNLIWHNGQPGIIDFDDCAWSWFAADIALALGDLIGESAHALDLQNEAFR
;
A
#
# COMPACT_ATOMS: atom_id res chain seq x y z
N MET A 1 -1.40 11.37 1.08
CA MET A 1 -2.27 11.49 2.27
C MET A 1 -3.61 12.05 1.84
N MET A 2 -4.70 11.43 2.29
CA MET A 2 -6.06 11.86 1.95
C MET A 2 -6.34 13.27 2.51
N LYS A 3 -7.10 14.10 1.79
CA LYS A 3 -7.53 15.40 2.30
C LYS A 3 -8.34 15.26 3.60
N LEU A 4 -8.01 16.10 4.58
CA LEU A 4 -8.60 16.07 5.92
C LEU A 4 -10.10 16.34 5.94
N ASP A 5 -10.61 17.17 5.02
CA ASP A 5 -12.04 17.46 4.88
C ASP A 5 -12.83 16.23 4.43
N ILE A 6 -12.30 15.45 3.49
CA ILE A 6 -12.88 14.17 3.04
C ILE A 6 -12.85 13.16 4.19
N MET A 7 -11.71 13.03 4.87
CA MET A 7 -11.58 12.16 6.05
C MET A 7 -12.62 12.53 7.11
N GLN A 8 -12.73 13.82 7.45
CA GLN A 8 -13.69 14.30 8.44
C GLN A 8 -15.13 14.02 8.01
N ALA A 9 -15.47 14.25 6.74
CA ALA A 9 -16.82 14.05 6.24
C ALA A 9 -17.27 12.58 6.31
N VAL A 10 -16.40 11.64 5.96
CA VAL A 10 -16.70 10.21 6.06
C VAL A 10 -16.71 9.75 7.52
N MET A 11 -15.73 10.17 8.33
CA MET A 11 -15.66 9.79 9.74
C MET A 11 -16.84 10.33 10.55
N ALA A 12 -17.45 11.46 10.15
CA ALA A 12 -18.68 11.96 10.76
C ALA A 12 -19.90 11.05 10.52
N THR A 13 -19.81 10.10 9.58
CA THR A 13 -20.86 9.09 9.34
C THR A 13 -20.63 7.78 10.09
N VAL A 14 -19.50 7.64 10.78
CA VAL A 14 -19.20 6.46 11.61
C VAL A 14 -19.85 6.64 12.98
N ASP A 15 -20.67 5.67 13.39
CA ASP A 15 -21.36 5.72 14.68
C ASP A 15 -20.49 5.20 15.86
N SER A 16 -21.05 5.24 17.08
CA SER A 16 -20.35 4.78 18.29
C SER A 16 -20.10 3.26 18.33
N GLU A 17 -20.75 2.50 17.46
CA GLU A 17 -20.57 1.05 17.31
C GLU A 17 -19.64 0.70 16.12
N TRP A 18 -18.99 1.72 15.54
CA TRP A 18 -18.07 1.61 14.40
C TRP A 18 -18.73 1.23 13.07
N HIS A 19 -20.07 1.31 12.97
CA HIS A 19 -20.76 1.11 11.70
C HIS A 19 -20.73 2.39 10.87
N CYS A 20 -20.82 2.25 9.54
CA CYS A 20 -20.77 3.36 8.61
C CYS A 20 -21.75 3.12 7.46
N PRO A 21 -22.84 3.90 7.33
CA PRO A 21 -23.82 3.72 6.25
C PRO A 21 -23.23 3.87 4.85
N LEU A 22 -22.19 4.71 4.70
CA LEU A 22 -21.45 4.81 3.45
C LEU A 22 -20.72 3.50 3.14
N ALA A 23 -20.04 2.91 4.13
CA ALA A 23 -19.33 1.65 3.96
C ALA A 23 -20.31 0.50 3.67
N ASP A 24 -21.48 0.46 4.29
CA ASP A 24 -22.54 -0.50 3.96
C ASP A 24 -23.02 -0.34 2.50
N GLN A 25 -23.23 0.90 2.04
CA GLN A 25 -23.61 1.16 0.66
C GLN A 25 -22.56 0.64 -0.34
N LEU A 26 -21.27 0.81 -0.02
CA LEU A 26 -20.16 0.34 -0.85
C LEU A 26 -20.00 -1.19 -0.78
N ALA A 27 -20.02 -1.78 0.42
CA ALA A 27 -19.99 -3.22 0.66
C ALA A 27 -21.15 -3.93 -0.04
N GLY A 28 -22.28 -3.23 -0.22
CA GLY A 28 -23.44 -3.66 -1.01
C GLY A 28 -23.16 -4.17 -2.42
N ARG A 29 -21.97 -3.89 -2.98
CA ARG A 29 -21.53 -4.40 -4.29
C ARG A 29 -20.87 -5.77 -4.22
N TRP A 30 -20.50 -6.26 -3.04
CA TRP A 30 -19.93 -7.58 -2.82
C TRP A 30 -20.89 -8.47 -2.01
N PRO A 31 -20.69 -9.80 -2.02
CA PRO A 31 -21.32 -10.66 -1.04
C PRO A 31 -20.95 -10.19 0.37
N HIS A 32 -21.94 -9.78 1.16
CA HIS A 32 -21.77 -9.29 2.53
C HIS A 32 -22.99 -9.70 3.36
N ASP A 33 -22.77 -9.91 4.65
CA ASP A 33 -23.87 -10.07 5.59
C ASP A 33 -24.36 -8.66 6.02
N PRO A 34 -25.68 -8.36 6.00
CA PRO A 34 -26.18 -7.02 6.28
C PRO A 34 -25.79 -6.50 7.67
N GLY A 35 -25.39 -5.23 7.76
CA GLY A 35 -25.05 -4.56 9.04
C GLY A 35 -23.78 -5.09 9.71
N GLN A 36 -22.88 -5.69 8.93
CA GLN A 36 -21.63 -6.28 9.42
C GLN A 36 -20.41 -5.63 8.78
N VAL A 37 -20.41 -4.30 8.62
CA VAL A 37 -19.28 -3.54 8.10
C VAL A 37 -18.78 -2.60 9.21
N TRP A 38 -17.58 -2.88 9.73
CA TRP A 38 -17.00 -2.15 10.85
C TRP A 38 -15.79 -1.35 10.42
N PHE A 39 -15.71 -0.12 10.90
CA PHE A 39 -14.54 0.72 10.74
C PHE A 39 -13.31 0.05 11.35
N TRP A 40 -12.20 0.09 10.62
CA TRP A 40 -10.92 -0.41 11.09
C TRP A 40 -9.91 0.72 11.23
N ARG A 41 -9.58 1.40 10.12
CA ARG A 41 -8.66 2.54 10.14
C ARG A 41 -8.93 3.50 9.00
N VAL A 42 -8.44 4.73 9.15
CA VAL A 42 -8.36 5.71 8.07
C VAL A 42 -6.97 6.33 8.02
N SER A 43 -6.40 6.39 6.81
CA SER A 43 -5.15 7.10 6.51
C SER A 43 -5.21 7.58 5.04
N ALA A 44 -4.33 7.09 4.16
CA ALA A 44 -4.44 7.28 2.71
C ALA A 44 -5.73 6.65 2.14
N ASN A 45 -6.25 5.61 2.79
CA ASN A 45 -7.48 4.90 2.44
C ASN A 45 -8.44 4.83 3.63
N PHE A 46 -9.73 4.70 3.34
CA PHE A 46 -10.69 4.19 4.32
C PHE A 46 -10.66 2.67 4.30
N VAL A 47 -10.49 2.04 5.46
CA VAL A 47 -10.43 0.59 5.60
C VAL A 47 -11.48 0.13 6.60
N PHE A 48 -12.30 -0.81 6.16
CA PHE A 48 -13.37 -1.43 6.93
C PHE A 48 -13.21 -2.95 6.84
N VAL A 49 -13.72 -3.65 7.85
CA VAL A 49 -13.78 -5.12 7.86
C VAL A 49 -15.23 -5.53 7.81
N TYR A 50 -15.54 -6.55 7.02
CA TYR A 50 -16.88 -7.13 7.02
C TYR A 50 -16.87 -8.65 6.93
N LYS A 51 -18.01 -9.27 7.24
CA LYS A 51 -18.17 -10.73 7.19
C LYS A 51 -19.06 -11.21 6.06
N HIS A 52 -18.70 -12.36 5.51
CA HIS A 52 -19.56 -13.14 4.64
C HIS A 52 -19.25 -14.63 4.77
N GLY A 53 -20.27 -15.47 4.97
CA GLY A 53 -20.08 -16.92 5.05
C GLY A 53 -19.17 -17.38 6.19
N GLY A 54 -19.08 -16.59 7.27
CA GLY A 54 -18.19 -16.86 8.41
C GLY A 54 -16.72 -16.46 8.20
N GLN A 55 -16.38 -15.82 7.09
CA GLN A 55 -15.05 -15.30 6.79
C GLN A 55 -15.03 -13.78 6.84
N ASP A 56 -13.90 -13.21 7.24
CA ASP A 56 -13.65 -11.77 7.24
C ASP A 56 -13.06 -11.31 5.91
N PHE A 57 -13.45 -10.12 5.47
CA PHE A 57 -12.97 -9.44 4.27
C PHE A 57 -12.58 -8.00 4.59
N ILE A 58 -11.67 -7.43 3.79
CA ILE A 58 -11.22 -6.05 3.93
C ILE A 58 -11.86 -5.22 2.82
N LEU A 59 -12.72 -4.28 3.17
CA LEU A 59 -13.21 -3.25 2.26
C LEU A 59 -12.26 -2.05 2.32
N ARG A 60 -11.68 -1.68 1.18
CA ARG A 60 -10.87 -0.47 1.04
C ARG A 60 -11.51 0.47 0.04
N PHE A 61 -11.60 1.75 0.35
CA PHE A 61 -12.11 2.74 -0.60
C PHE A 61 -11.47 4.12 -0.47
N ASN A 62 -11.53 4.88 -1.55
CA ASN A 62 -11.02 6.23 -1.68
C ASN A 62 -12.02 7.12 -2.40
N HIS A 63 -12.02 8.40 -2.05
CA HIS A 63 -12.72 9.39 -2.87
C HIS A 63 -12.01 9.55 -4.22
N ALA A 64 -12.77 9.70 -5.31
CA ALA A 64 -12.27 9.72 -6.68
C ALA A 64 -11.30 10.90 -6.97
N SER A 65 -11.28 11.93 -6.12
CA SER A 65 -10.30 13.02 -6.20
C SER A 65 -8.90 12.65 -5.69
N GLU A 66 -8.79 11.58 -4.89
CA GLU A 66 -7.55 11.19 -4.22
C GLU A 66 -6.84 10.09 -5.00
N ARG A 67 -7.62 9.14 -5.54
CA ARG A 67 -7.11 8.04 -6.33
C ARG A 67 -8.01 7.81 -7.53
N THR A 68 -7.42 7.68 -8.71
CA THR A 68 -8.19 7.37 -9.91
C THR A 68 -8.46 5.86 -9.99
N ALA A 69 -9.60 5.49 -10.59
CA ALA A 69 -9.90 4.09 -10.86
C ALA A 69 -8.78 3.36 -11.63
N ALA A 70 -8.12 4.04 -12.58
CA ALA A 70 -7.04 3.46 -13.37
C ALA A 70 -5.82 3.07 -12.52
N GLN A 71 -5.43 3.90 -11.54
CA GLN A 71 -4.32 3.60 -10.63
C GLN A 71 -4.62 2.40 -9.74
N ILE A 72 -5.87 2.27 -9.28
CA ILE A 72 -6.31 1.13 -8.48
C ILE A 72 -6.35 -0.13 -9.36
N VAL A 73 -6.89 -0.07 -10.58
CA VAL A 73 -6.87 -1.22 -11.51
C VAL A 73 -5.45 -1.73 -11.77
N ALA A 74 -4.50 -0.81 -11.95
CA ALA A 74 -3.09 -1.16 -12.12
C ALA A 74 -2.52 -1.88 -10.90
N GLU A 75 -2.81 -1.40 -9.69
CA GLU A 75 -2.44 -2.08 -8.44
C GLU A 75 -3.05 -3.48 -8.35
N LEU A 76 -4.35 -3.63 -8.60
CA LEU A 76 -5.02 -4.92 -8.49
C LEU A 76 -4.48 -5.93 -9.51
N ALA A 77 -4.14 -5.48 -10.71
CA ALA A 77 -3.47 -6.29 -11.72
C ALA A 77 -2.09 -6.77 -11.23
N TYR A 78 -1.33 -5.89 -10.58
CA TYR A 78 -0.04 -6.22 -9.99
C TYR A 78 -0.18 -7.25 -8.86
N VAL A 79 -1.10 -7.04 -7.92
CA VAL A 79 -1.39 -7.96 -6.81
C VAL A 79 -1.79 -9.34 -7.31
N ASN A 80 -2.69 -9.43 -8.29
CA ASN A 80 -3.09 -10.71 -8.87
C ASN A 80 -1.92 -11.43 -9.55
N ALA A 81 -1.10 -10.71 -10.33
CA ALA A 81 0.07 -11.30 -10.98
C ALA A 81 1.12 -11.81 -9.99
N LEU A 82 1.32 -11.11 -8.87
CA LEU A 82 2.16 -11.59 -7.76
C LEU A 82 1.58 -12.86 -7.13
N ALA A 83 0.27 -12.89 -6.91
CA ALA A 83 -0.41 -14.03 -6.31
C ALA A 83 -0.38 -15.28 -7.21
N GLU A 84 -0.47 -15.12 -8.52
CA GLU A 84 -0.29 -16.18 -9.53
C GLU A 84 1.13 -16.76 -9.52
N ARG A 85 2.11 -15.96 -9.11
CA ARG A 85 3.51 -16.35 -8.97
C ARG A 85 3.84 -16.93 -7.60
N GLY A 86 2.83 -17.13 -6.75
CA GLY A 86 2.98 -17.78 -5.44
C GLY A 86 3.41 -16.83 -4.32
N ILE A 87 3.45 -15.52 -4.56
CA ILE A 87 3.63 -14.55 -3.48
C ILE A 87 2.36 -14.52 -2.63
N ARG A 88 2.52 -14.63 -1.31
CA ARG A 88 1.41 -14.57 -0.37
C ARG A 88 0.97 -13.11 -0.20
N VAL A 89 -0.01 -12.69 -0.99
CA VAL A 89 -0.61 -11.35 -0.94
C VAL A 89 -2.11 -11.44 -0.65
N ALA A 90 -2.70 -10.39 -0.08
CA ALA A 90 -4.16 -10.28 0.02
C ALA A 90 -4.78 -10.09 -1.38
N ARG A 91 -5.52 -11.09 -1.86
CA ARG A 91 -6.09 -11.04 -3.22
C ARG A 91 -7.35 -10.17 -3.26
N PRO A 92 -7.53 -9.35 -4.31
CA PRO A 92 -8.79 -8.66 -4.51
C PRO A 92 -9.91 -9.64 -4.91
N ILE A 93 -11.11 -9.40 -4.41
CA ILE A 93 -12.30 -10.22 -4.64
C ILE A 93 -13.23 -9.51 -5.64
N PRO A 94 -13.74 -10.20 -6.67
CA PRO A 94 -14.72 -9.63 -7.59
C PRO A 94 -16.03 -9.26 -6.88
N SER A 95 -16.62 -8.15 -7.32
CA SER A 95 -17.96 -7.72 -6.94
C SER A 95 -19.03 -8.69 -7.48
N LEU A 96 -20.28 -8.50 -7.07
CA LEU A 96 -21.45 -9.20 -7.61
C LEU A 96 -21.62 -8.98 -9.13
N ALA A 97 -21.07 -7.88 -9.67
CA ALA A 97 -21.04 -7.60 -11.10
C ALA A 97 -19.79 -8.18 -11.81
N GLY A 98 -18.89 -8.82 -11.07
CA GLY A 98 -17.65 -9.41 -11.60
C GLY A 98 -16.50 -8.43 -11.75
N ASN A 99 -16.62 -7.19 -11.25
CA ASN A 99 -15.55 -6.19 -11.32
C ASN A 99 -14.66 -6.26 -10.08
N LEU A 100 -13.36 -6.00 -10.22
CA LEU A 100 -12.45 -5.90 -9.06
C LEU A 100 -12.52 -4.53 -8.36
N ILE A 101 -13.09 -3.53 -9.04
CA ILE A 101 -13.27 -2.16 -8.55
C ILE A 101 -14.70 -1.74 -8.87
N GLU A 102 -15.34 -1.06 -7.93
CA GLU A 102 -16.66 -0.45 -8.12
C GLU A 102 -16.59 1.05 -7.84
N SER A 103 -17.08 1.85 -8.79
CA SER A 103 -17.24 3.29 -8.61
C SER A 103 -18.68 3.58 -8.20
N VAL A 104 -18.86 4.22 -7.04
CA VAL A 104 -20.18 4.47 -6.46
C VAL A 104 -20.34 5.95 -6.18
N SER A 105 -21.34 6.57 -6.80
CA SER A 105 -21.76 7.93 -6.49
C SER A 105 -22.56 7.95 -5.18
N THR A 106 -22.16 8.82 -4.26
CA THR A 106 -22.75 8.96 -2.92
C THR A 106 -23.10 10.42 -2.66
N THR A 107 -23.70 10.71 -1.50
CA THR A 107 -23.94 12.09 -1.06
C THR A 107 -22.64 12.85 -0.75
N LEU A 108 -21.53 12.16 -0.53
CA LEU A 108 -20.22 12.71 -0.23
C LEU A 108 -19.28 12.74 -1.45
N GLY A 109 -19.80 12.47 -2.65
CA GLY A 109 -19.04 12.39 -3.88
C GLY A 109 -18.89 10.97 -4.41
N GLU A 110 -18.03 10.80 -5.41
CA GLU A 110 -17.75 9.51 -6.00
C GLU A 110 -16.62 8.81 -5.24
N PHE A 111 -16.82 7.53 -4.92
CA PHE A 111 -15.82 6.69 -4.28
C PHE A 111 -15.51 5.48 -5.16
N HIS A 112 -14.24 5.09 -5.14
CA HIS A 112 -13.78 3.83 -5.71
C HIS A 112 -13.56 2.84 -4.58
N ALA A 113 -14.24 1.70 -4.63
CA ALA A 113 -14.16 0.65 -3.64
C ALA A 113 -13.58 -0.62 -4.22
N VAL A 114 -12.85 -1.35 -3.38
CA VAL A 114 -12.27 -2.66 -3.66
C VAL A 114 -12.40 -3.52 -2.40
N VAL A 115 -12.51 -4.84 -2.58
CA VAL A 115 -12.49 -5.79 -1.46
C VAL A 115 -11.31 -6.72 -1.62
N PHE A 116 -10.62 -7.00 -0.52
CA PHE A 116 -9.56 -7.99 -0.44
C PHE A 116 -9.92 -9.12 0.53
N GLU A 117 -9.33 -10.29 0.31
CA GLU A 117 -9.24 -11.34 1.33
C GLU A 117 -8.55 -10.80 2.58
N LYS A 118 -9.07 -11.12 3.77
CA LYS A 118 -8.30 -10.93 5.00
C LYS A 118 -7.32 -12.09 5.16
N LEU A 119 -6.02 -11.78 5.11
CA LEU A 119 -5.00 -12.80 5.38
C LEU A 119 -5.12 -13.29 6.84
N PRO A 120 -5.02 -14.61 7.09
CA PRO A 120 -4.94 -15.12 8.45
C PRO A 120 -3.59 -14.72 9.06
N GLY A 121 -3.57 -14.52 10.38
CA GLY A 121 -2.36 -14.15 11.10
C GLY A 121 -2.50 -12.83 11.83
N GLU A 122 -1.36 -12.27 12.22
CA GLU A 122 -1.23 -11.04 12.99
C GLU A 122 -0.08 -10.18 12.47
N GLN A 123 -0.15 -8.88 12.73
CA GLN A 123 1.00 -7.99 12.56
C GLN A 123 1.96 -8.21 13.75
N LEU A 124 3.25 -8.05 13.51
CA LEU A 124 4.28 -8.14 14.55
C LEU A 124 5.07 -6.84 14.57
N GLU A 125 5.38 -6.38 15.77
CA GLU A 125 6.29 -5.26 15.97
C GLU A 125 7.75 -5.73 15.88
N VAL A 126 8.68 -4.78 15.70
CA VAL A 126 10.12 -5.06 15.65
C VAL A 126 10.59 -5.89 16.85
N ASP A 127 10.12 -5.56 18.05
CA ASP A 127 10.51 -6.20 19.31
C ASP A 127 9.98 -7.66 19.43
N ASP A 128 8.96 -8.01 18.65
CA ASP A 128 8.37 -9.35 18.62
C ASP A 128 9.04 -10.29 17.60
N LEU A 129 9.93 -9.76 16.75
CA LEU A 129 10.60 -10.54 15.73
C LEU A 129 11.78 -11.34 16.28
N SER A 130 11.74 -12.66 16.10
CA SER A 130 12.92 -13.50 16.26
C SER A 130 13.93 -13.29 15.12
N GLY A 131 15.19 -13.68 15.35
CA GLY A 131 16.22 -13.67 14.32
C GLY A 131 15.84 -14.47 13.05
N GLU A 132 15.05 -15.54 13.19
CA GLU A 132 14.54 -16.27 12.04
C GLU A 132 13.46 -15.47 11.28
N GLN A 133 12.59 -14.74 11.98
CA GLN A 133 11.59 -13.90 11.33
C GLN A 133 12.22 -12.71 10.59
N PHE A 134 13.28 -12.10 11.12
CA PHE A 134 14.06 -11.11 10.35
C PHE A 134 14.58 -11.68 9.02
N ASN A 135 15.12 -12.90 9.04
CA ASN A 135 15.56 -13.57 7.82
C ASN A 135 14.40 -13.86 6.87
N ARG A 136 13.23 -14.26 7.39
CA ARG A 136 12.04 -14.52 6.57
C ARG A 136 11.44 -13.24 5.98
N TRP A 137 11.51 -12.12 6.70
CA TRP A 137 11.11 -10.81 6.20
C TRP A 137 11.97 -10.40 4.98
N GLY A 138 13.29 -10.46 5.10
CA GLY A 138 14.19 -10.17 3.98
C GLY A 138 14.01 -11.13 2.80
N ARG A 139 13.78 -12.43 3.06
CA ARG A 139 13.46 -13.41 2.01
C ARG A 139 12.14 -13.13 1.31
N ALA A 140 11.13 -12.66 2.04
CA ALA A 140 9.85 -12.29 1.45
C ALA A 140 10.00 -11.08 0.52
N LEU A 141 10.82 -10.09 0.91
CA LEU A 141 11.13 -8.95 0.04
C LEU A 141 11.88 -9.38 -1.22
N ALA A 142 12.89 -10.24 -1.08
CA ALA A 142 13.63 -10.78 -2.23
C ALA A 142 12.71 -11.56 -3.18
N ALA A 143 11.83 -12.41 -2.65
CA ALA A 143 10.85 -13.16 -3.44
C ALA A 143 9.86 -12.23 -4.16
N LEU A 144 9.42 -11.16 -3.50
CA LEU A 144 8.60 -10.11 -4.11
C LEU A 144 9.34 -9.46 -5.29
N HIS A 145 10.59 -9.03 -5.09
CA HIS A 145 11.40 -8.41 -6.16
C HIS A 145 11.63 -9.34 -7.34
N GLU A 146 11.98 -10.61 -7.08
CA GLU A 146 12.15 -11.62 -8.13
C GLU A 146 10.88 -11.81 -8.95
N ALA A 147 9.72 -11.97 -8.29
CA ALA A 147 8.43 -12.11 -8.96
C ALA A 147 8.04 -10.87 -9.77
N ALA A 148 8.34 -9.68 -9.25
CA ALA A 148 8.01 -8.39 -9.87
C ALA A 148 8.72 -8.17 -11.22
N THR A 149 9.94 -8.71 -11.42
CA THR A 149 10.72 -8.49 -12.66
C THR A 149 10.03 -8.95 -13.95
N GLN A 150 9.05 -9.85 -13.83
CA GLN A 150 8.33 -10.45 -14.97
C GLN A 150 6.88 -9.99 -15.06
N ILE A 151 6.52 -8.93 -14.33
CA ILE A 151 5.16 -8.40 -14.31
C ILE A 151 5.14 -7.07 -15.05
N GLU A 152 4.36 -7.02 -16.14
CA GLU A 152 4.13 -5.81 -16.90
C GLU A 152 2.80 -5.20 -16.48
N VAL A 153 2.86 -4.03 -15.82
CA VAL A 153 1.70 -3.25 -15.42
C VAL A 153 1.94 -1.79 -15.81
N THR A 154 0.91 -1.13 -16.34
CA THR A 154 0.94 0.30 -16.67
C THR A 154 0.04 1.07 -15.72
N GLY A 155 0.29 2.37 -15.53
CA GLY A 155 -0.54 3.24 -14.68
C GLY A 155 -0.12 3.34 -13.22
N ARG A 156 1.02 2.75 -12.84
CA ARG A 156 1.70 2.99 -11.56
C ARG A 156 2.76 4.08 -11.71
N SER A 157 2.96 4.87 -10.65
CA SER A 157 3.92 5.97 -10.63
C SER A 157 5.35 5.47 -10.79
N THR A 158 6.19 6.34 -11.31
CA THR A 158 7.65 6.19 -11.34
C THR A 158 8.29 7.06 -10.26
N TRP A 159 9.58 6.82 -9.96
CA TRP A 159 10.34 7.72 -9.08
C TRP A 159 10.35 9.18 -9.61
N GLN A 160 10.29 9.39 -10.93
CA GLN A 160 10.16 10.72 -11.51
C GLN A 160 8.81 11.36 -11.19
N ASP A 161 7.72 10.60 -11.31
CA ASP A 161 6.38 11.10 -11.02
C ASP A 161 6.26 11.50 -9.54
N GLN A 162 6.85 10.72 -8.64
CA GLN A 162 6.87 11.03 -7.21
C GLN A 162 7.64 12.33 -6.91
N LEU A 163 8.82 12.52 -7.50
CA LEU A 163 9.59 13.77 -7.32
C LEU A 163 8.89 14.98 -7.96
N ALA A 164 8.26 14.78 -9.13
CA ALA A 164 7.46 15.82 -9.78
C ALA A 164 6.25 16.21 -8.94
N PHE A 165 5.59 15.24 -8.31
CA PHE A 165 4.48 15.49 -7.38
C PHE A 165 4.94 16.31 -6.17
N VAL A 166 6.08 15.98 -5.56
CA VAL A 166 6.65 16.76 -4.45
C VAL A 166 6.92 18.20 -4.89
N ALA A 167 7.59 18.40 -6.04
CA ALA A 167 7.90 19.73 -6.56
C ALA A 167 6.64 20.55 -6.87
N ALA A 168 5.55 19.91 -7.34
CA ALA A 168 4.29 20.57 -7.63
C ALA A 168 3.47 20.90 -6.37
N THR A 169 3.63 20.11 -5.31
CA THR A 169 2.84 20.25 -4.07
C THR A 169 3.46 21.25 -3.09
N VAL A 170 4.80 21.29 -3.03
CA VAL A 170 5.53 22.14 -2.09
C VAL A 170 5.48 23.61 -2.55
N PRO A 171 5.15 24.57 -1.66
CA PRO A 171 5.13 25.99 -2.02
C PRO A 171 6.46 26.45 -2.63
N ALA A 172 6.40 27.31 -3.65
CA ALA A 172 7.60 27.81 -4.35
C ALA A 172 8.59 28.56 -3.43
N ALA A 173 8.12 29.06 -2.29
CA ALA A 173 8.95 29.73 -1.29
C ALA A 173 9.88 28.77 -0.52
N GLU A 174 9.57 27.47 -0.49
CA GLU A 174 10.35 26.45 0.22
C GLU A 174 11.57 26.01 -0.59
N THR A 175 12.47 26.95 -0.86
CA THR A 175 13.61 26.78 -1.78
C THR A 175 14.54 25.63 -1.38
N ALA A 176 14.69 25.36 -0.09
CA ALA A 176 15.51 24.26 0.41
C ALA A 176 14.96 22.88 -0.01
N ILE A 177 13.64 22.72 -0.04
CA ILE A 177 12.99 21.47 -0.45
C ILE A 177 13.14 21.29 -1.97
N HIS A 178 12.90 22.35 -2.76
CA HIS A 178 13.11 22.30 -4.21
C HIS A 178 14.55 21.95 -4.57
N GLN A 179 15.54 22.53 -3.88
CA GLN A 179 16.94 22.15 -4.04
C GLN A 179 17.22 20.70 -3.64
N ALA A 180 16.53 20.17 -2.64
CA ALA A 180 16.66 18.76 -2.27
C ALA A 180 16.08 17.85 -3.36
N VAL A 181 14.92 18.18 -3.92
CA VAL A 181 14.32 17.48 -5.06
C VAL A 181 15.27 17.49 -6.26
N ASP A 182 15.88 18.62 -6.60
CA ASP A 182 16.85 18.72 -7.71
C ASP A 182 18.09 17.85 -7.49
N ARG A 183 18.64 17.86 -6.26
CA ARG A 183 19.79 17.03 -5.89
C ARG A 183 19.44 15.54 -5.97
N THR A 184 18.29 15.15 -5.42
CA THR A 184 17.81 13.76 -5.45
C THR A 184 17.55 13.31 -6.88
N THR A 185 16.89 14.13 -7.70
CA THR A 185 16.68 13.86 -9.14
C THR A 185 18.01 13.61 -9.84
N THR A 186 18.99 14.50 -9.65
CA THR A 186 20.32 14.38 -10.25
C THR A 186 21.07 13.13 -9.79
N ALA A 187 20.90 12.72 -8.53
CA ALA A 187 21.51 11.52 -7.98
C ALA A 187 20.88 10.25 -8.56
N LEU A 188 19.54 10.16 -8.56
CA LEU A 188 18.79 9.00 -9.05
C LEU A 188 18.97 8.81 -10.57
N GLN A 189 19.06 9.89 -11.36
CA GLN A 189 19.32 9.82 -12.80
C GLN A 189 20.65 9.13 -13.16
N LYS A 190 21.60 9.08 -12.22
CA LYS A 190 22.91 8.43 -12.43
C LYS A 190 22.88 6.94 -12.11
N LEU A 191 21.85 6.45 -11.43
CA LEU A 191 21.74 5.04 -11.10
C LEU A 191 21.33 4.24 -12.34
N PRO A 192 21.98 3.10 -12.62
CA PRO A 192 21.58 2.25 -13.73
C PRO A 192 20.19 1.67 -13.46
N ILE A 193 19.36 1.61 -14.50
CA ILE A 193 18.08 0.89 -14.49
C ILE A 193 18.30 -0.42 -15.23
N THR A 194 18.23 -1.54 -14.52
CA THR A 194 18.32 -2.88 -15.10
C THR A 194 17.25 -3.78 -14.49
N PRO A 195 16.87 -4.88 -15.17
CA PRO A 195 15.94 -5.85 -14.59
C PRO A 195 16.40 -6.47 -13.27
N GLN A 196 17.68 -6.34 -12.90
CA GLN A 196 18.24 -6.89 -11.66
C GLN A 196 18.13 -5.92 -10.48
N ASN A 197 17.81 -4.64 -10.72
CA ASN A 197 17.81 -3.64 -9.66
C ASN A 197 16.59 -2.71 -9.68
N TYR A 198 15.70 -2.84 -10.67
CA TYR A 198 14.58 -1.94 -10.89
C TYR A 198 13.36 -2.71 -11.39
N SER A 199 12.23 -2.51 -10.71
CA SER A 199 10.91 -3.00 -11.13
C SER A 199 9.80 -2.20 -10.45
N LEU A 200 8.55 -2.64 -10.56
CA LEU A 200 7.45 -2.19 -9.72
C LEU A 200 7.67 -2.76 -8.30
N ILE A 201 8.06 -1.91 -7.36
CA ILE A 201 8.34 -2.30 -5.97
C ILE A 201 7.13 -2.03 -5.06
N HIS A 202 7.14 -2.50 -3.82
CA HIS A 202 6.02 -2.25 -2.90
C HIS A 202 5.92 -0.78 -2.50
N TYR A 203 7.07 -0.13 -2.28
CA TYR A 203 7.25 1.26 -1.88
C TYR A 203 6.73 1.60 -0.47
N ASP A 204 6.39 0.59 0.32
CA ASP A 204 5.87 0.72 1.69
C ASP A 204 6.03 -0.61 2.45
N PHE A 205 7.19 -1.28 2.29
CA PHE A 205 7.41 -2.65 2.77
C PHE A 205 7.76 -2.69 4.27
N GLU A 206 6.90 -2.06 5.07
CA GLU A 206 7.00 -1.91 6.52
C GLU A 206 6.30 -3.10 7.23
N LEU A 207 6.61 -3.32 8.51
CA LEU A 207 6.06 -4.43 9.30
C LEU A 207 4.54 -4.37 9.44
N ASP A 208 3.98 -3.16 9.48
CA ASP A 208 2.54 -2.92 9.47
C ASP A 208 1.86 -3.48 8.21
N ASN A 209 2.58 -3.63 7.11
CA ASN A 209 2.06 -4.20 5.87
C ASN A 209 2.34 -5.70 5.73
N LEU A 210 2.78 -6.36 6.81
CA LEU A 210 3.03 -7.80 6.87
C LEU A 210 2.13 -8.52 7.88
N ILE A 211 1.39 -9.51 7.39
CA ILE A 211 0.55 -10.40 8.20
C ILE A 211 1.26 -11.74 8.40
N TRP A 212 1.75 -12.00 9.59
CA TRP A 212 2.49 -13.21 9.96
C TRP A 212 1.55 -14.37 10.29
N HIS A 213 1.76 -15.50 9.62
CA HIS A 213 1.02 -16.73 9.88
C HIS A 213 1.94 -17.94 9.79
N ASN A 214 1.98 -18.76 10.84
CA ASN A 214 2.89 -19.90 10.95
C ASN A 214 4.36 -19.51 10.67
N GLY A 215 4.74 -18.32 11.14
CA GLY A 215 6.06 -17.72 10.95
C GLY A 215 6.37 -17.28 9.52
N GLN A 216 5.41 -17.24 8.60
CA GLN A 216 5.62 -16.73 7.23
C GLN A 216 4.86 -15.41 7.03
N PRO A 217 5.50 -14.36 6.50
CA PRO A 217 4.81 -13.10 6.23
C PRO A 217 3.94 -13.22 4.98
N GLY A 218 2.80 -12.52 4.99
CA GLY A 218 1.99 -12.23 3.81
C GLY A 218 1.86 -10.73 3.66
N ILE A 219 1.84 -10.24 2.42
CA ILE A 219 2.01 -8.83 2.10
C ILE A 219 0.64 -8.21 1.79
N ILE A 220 0.38 -7.04 2.35
CA ILE A 220 -0.84 -6.25 2.10
C ILE A 220 -0.46 -4.82 1.69
N ASP A 221 -1.47 -4.05 1.24
CA ASP A 221 -1.34 -2.61 0.97
C ASP A 221 -0.34 -2.20 -0.12
N PHE A 222 -0.52 -2.72 -1.33
CA PHE A 222 0.25 -2.34 -2.53
C PHE A 222 -0.13 -0.96 -3.10
N ASP A 223 -0.77 -0.15 -2.29
CA ASP A 223 -1.43 1.08 -2.69
C ASP A 223 -0.43 2.12 -3.22
N ASP A 224 0.80 2.13 -2.68
CA ASP A 224 1.89 3.02 -3.06
C ASP A 224 2.92 2.39 -4.01
N CYS A 225 2.66 1.17 -4.52
CA CYS A 225 3.59 0.49 -5.42
C CYS A 225 3.98 1.37 -6.62
N ALA A 226 5.29 1.45 -6.85
CA ALA A 226 5.87 2.37 -7.83
C ALA A 226 7.08 1.76 -8.52
N TRP A 227 7.35 2.20 -9.75
CA TRP A 227 8.56 1.85 -10.48
C TRP A 227 9.75 2.56 -9.85
N SER A 228 10.63 1.78 -9.20
CA SER A 228 11.83 2.28 -8.54
C SER A 228 12.87 1.17 -8.39
N TRP A 229 14.02 1.52 -7.82
CA TRP A 229 15.07 0.56 -7.50
C TRP A 229 14.68 -0.31 -6.31
N PHE A 230 15.03 -1.61 -6.33
CA PHE A 230 14.83 -2.53 -5.19
C PHE A 230 15.43 -2.01 -3.88
N ALA A 231 16.51 -1.22 -3.98
CA ALA A 231 17.12 -0.57 -2.83
C ALA A 231 16.18 0.38 -2.07
N ALA A 232 15.17 0.97 -2.72
CA ALA A 232 14.21 1.83 -2.06
C ALA A 232 13.30 1.05 -1.10
N ASP A 233 12.82 -0.13 -1.52
CA ASP A 233 12.06 -1.05 -0.65
C ASP A 233 12.89 -1.49 0.56
N ILE A 234 14.17 -1.83 0.34
CA ILE A 234 15.09 -2.20 1.42
C ILE A 234 15.29 -1.03 2.39
N ALA A 235 15.48 0.19 1.87
CA ALA A 235 15.67 1.35 2.72
C ALA A 235 14.43 1.66 3.57
N LEU A 236 13.22 1.50 3.01
CA LEU A 236 11.97 1.68 3.74
C LEU A 236 11.79 0.60 4.82
N ALA A 237 11.99 -0.68 4.47
CA ALA A 237 11.93 -1.78 5.43
C ALA A 237 12.92 -1.61 6.59
N LEU A 238 14.13 -1.11 6.30
CA LEU A 238 15.11 -0.80 7.35
C LEU A 238 14.74 0.43 8.18
N GLY A 239 13.96 1.37 7.63
CA GLY A 239 13.46 2.55 8.32
C GLY A 239 12.75 2.19 9.63
N ASP A 240 11.89 1.17 9.61
CA ASP A 240 11.19 0.64 10.78
C ASP A 240 12.12 0.24 11.92
N LEU A 241 13.30 -0.30 11.59
CA LEU A 241 14.26 -0.76 12.59
C LEU A 241 15.02 0.38 13.24
N ILE A 242 15.12 1.50 12.55
CA ILE A 242 16.05 2.57 12.88
C ILE A 242 15.27 3.78 13.44
N GLY A 243 13.96 3.83 13.18
CA GLY A 243 13.04 4.85 13.67
C GLY A 243 13.55 6.27 13.33
N GLU A 244 13.38 7.20 14.28
CA GLU A 244 13.89 8.58 14.13
C GLU A 244 15.43 8.66 13.98
N SER A 245 16.17 7.57 14.26
CA SER A 245 17.63 7.54 14.22
C SER A 245 18.20 7.25 12.83
N ALA A 246 17.40 7.28 11.76
CA ALA A 246 17.88 7.06 10.39
C ALA A 246 19.05 7.99 10.00
N HIS A 247 19.07 9.20 10.57
CA HIS A 247 20.17 10.17 10.43
C HIS A 247 21.49 9.75 11.11
N ALA A 248 21.46 8.74 11.98
CA ALA A 248 22.62 8.18 12.68
C ALA A 248 23.20 6.93 11.99
N LEU A 249 22.60 6.47 10.87
CA LEU A 249 23.16 5.39 10.07
C LEU A 249 24.45 5.83 9.40
N ASP A 250 25.56 5.22 9.80
CA ASP A 250 26.79 5.30 9.02
C ASP A 250 26.67 4.41 7.79
N LEU A 251 26.16 4.99 6.69
CA LEU A 251 26.10 4.33 5.38
C LEU A 251 27.49 4.01 4.80
N GLN A 252 28.58 4.46 5.44
CA GLN A 252 29.95 4.09 5.09
C GLN A 252 30.48 2.90 5.90
N ASN A 253 29.70 2.36 6.84
CA ASN A 253 30.08 1.20 7.64
C ASN A 253 30.39 0.00 6.75
N GLU A 254 31.54 -0.62 6.98
CA GLU A 254 32.04 -1.75 6.19
C GLU A 254 31.11 -2.96 6.21
N ALA A 255 30.24 -3.09 7.22
CA ALA A 255 29.24 -4.16 7.29
C ALA A 255 28.17 -4.10 6.19
N PHE A 256 28.04 -2.96 5.48
CA PHE A 256 27.12 -2.78 4.35
C PHE A 256 27.80 -2.92 2.97
N ARG A 257 29.10 -3.23 2.91
CA ARG A 257 29.86 -3.48 1.67
C ARG A 257 30.06 -4.96 1.42
#